data_AF-A0A1G1XQX1-F1
#
_entry.id   AF-A0A1G1XQX1-F1
#
_cell.length_a   1.000
_cell.length_b   1.000
_cell.length_c   1.000
_cell.angle_alpha   90.00
_cell.angle_beta   90.00
_cell.angle_gamma   90.00
#
_symmetry.space_group_name_H-M   'P 1'
#
loop_
_entity.id
_entity.type
_entity.pdbx_description
1 polymer ?
#
loop_
_entity_poly.entity_id
_entity_poly.type
_entity_poly.pdbx_seq_one_letter_code
_entity_poly.pdbx_strand_id
1 'polypeptide(L)'
;MKRIFLVVIGISTVLIGLWFLCENSFERQSRMPPIKKEKIENITRIFMHEPYRYTFFIDGQNDKKEVLVKTIRASCIKIYNNVLANETSWIEYVIWDQNDPLQKRGDNWDVRILEIHIHDISQIQGAGWDHGKFGKGATNVIE
;
A
#
# COMPACT_ATOMS: atom_id res chain seq x y z
N MET A 1 -3.55 60.62 -14.48
CA MET A 1 -4.21 59.45 -13.85
C MET A 1 -4.41 58.31 -14.86
N LYS A 2 -3.35 57.59 -15.26
CA LYS A 2 -3.44 56.47 -16.25
C LYS A 2 -2.49 55.29 -15.96
N ARG A 3 -1.87 55.23 -14.77
CA ARG A 3 -0.86 54.19 -14.44
C ARG A 3 -1.33 53.10 -13.47
N ILE A 4 -2.53 53.21 -12.89
CA ILE A 4 -3.00 52.27 -11.86
C ILE A 4 -3.82 51.11 -12.45
N PHE A 5 -4.43 51.29 -13.63
CA PHE A 5 -5.30 50.29 -14.24
C PHE A 5 -4.58 49.09 -14.87
N LEU A 6 -3.29 49.19 -15.18
CA LEU A 6 -2.54 48.10 -15.85
C LEU A 6 -2.01 47.04 -14.87
N VAL A 7 -1.85 47.38 -13.59
CA VAL A 7 -1.29 46.45 -12.58
C VAL A 7 -2.35 45.46 -12.09
N VAL A 8 -3.62 45.87 -12.01
CA VAL A 8 -4.71 45.03 -11.48
C VAL A 8 -5.07 43.88 -12.43
N ILE A 9 -4.92 44.07 -13.75
CA ILE A 9 -5.22 43.04 -14.75
C ILE A 9 -4.13 41.96 -14.78
N GLY A 10 -2.86 42.32 -14.55
CA GLY A 10 -1.73 41.38 -14.56
C GLY A 10 -1.67 40.43 -13.36
N ILE A 11 -2.18 40.84 -12.19
CA ILE A 11 -2.17 40.00 -10.98
C ILE A 11 -3.30 38.94 -11.05
N SER A 12 -4.44 39.29 -11.65
CA SER A 12 -5.58 38.38 -11.79
C SER A 12 -5.28 37.21 -12.74
N THR A 13 -4.57 37.44 -13.84
CA THR A 13 -4.18 36.38 -14.78
C THR A 13 -3.12 35.42 -14.23
N VAL A 14 -2.19 35.91 -13.40
CA VAL A 14 -1.17 35.07 -12.75
C VAL A 14 -1.80 34.13 -11.70
N LEU A 15 -2.78 34.61 -10.93
CA LEU A 15 -3.47 33.80 -9.93
C LEU A 15 -4.36 32.71 -10.55
N ILE A 16 -5.04 33.00 -11.67
CA ILE A 16 -5.83 32.00 -12.41
C ILE A 16 -4.90 30.95 -13.05
N GLY A 17 -3.76 31.37 -13.60
CA GLY A 17 -2.77 30.44 -14.16
C GLY A 17 -2.16 29.49 -13.12
N LEU A 18 -1.87 29.99 -11.91
CA LEU A 18 -1.41 29.17 -10.79
C LEU A 18 -2.48 28.19 -10.29
N TRP A 19 -3.76 28.60 -10.31
CA TRP A 19 -4.88 27.74 -9.93
C TRP A 19 -5.07 26.58 -10.93
N PHE A 20 -5.03 26.87 -12.24
CA PHE A 20 -5.07 25.84 -13.29
C PHE A 20 -3.86 24.89 -13.27
N LEU A 21 -2.67 25.38 -12.89
CA LEU A 21 -1.48 24.53 -12.73
C LEU A 21 -1.57 23.63 -11.48
N CYS A 22 -2.24 24.10 -10.43
CA CYS A 22 -2.46 23.32 -9.21
C CYS A 22 -3.51 22.21 -9.43
N GLU A 23 -4.63 22.52 -10.07
CA GLU A 23 -5.69 21.53 -10.37
C GLU A 23 -5.20 20.44 -11.33
N ASN A 24 -4.42 20.79 -12.36
CA ASN A 24 -3.86 19.80 -13.29
C ASN A 24 -2.85 18.86 -12.63
N SER A 25 -2.16 19.31 -11.58
CA SER A 25 -1.17 18.50 -10.87
C SER A 25 -1.81 17.50 -9.90
N PHE A 26 -2.91 17.89 -9.25
CA PHE A 26 -3.65 17.02 -8.33
C PHE A 26 -4.48 15.94 -9.08
N GLU A 27 -5.06 16.26 -10.24
CA GLU A 27 -5.76 15.26 -11.07
C GLU A 27 -4.83 14.25 -11.75
N ARG A 28 -3.56 14.59 -11.99
CA ARG A 28 -2.63 13.66 -12.65
C ARG A 28 -2.23 12.49 -11.76
N GLN A 29 -2.22 12.67 -10.44
CA GLN A 29 -1.82 11.62 -9.50
C GLN A 29 -2.95 10.62 -9.20
N SER A 30 -4.20 11.02 -9.42
CA SER A 30 -5.38 10.16 -9.23
C SER A 30 -5.73 9.32 -10.46
N ARG A 31 -5.15 9.61 -11.64
CA ARG A 31 -5.50 8.98 -12.93
C ARG A 31 -4.57 7.86 -13.41
N MET A 32 -3.61 7.39 -12.62
CA MET A 32 -2.90 6.15 -12.99
C MET A 32 -3.77 4.95 -12.62
N PRO A 33 -4.35 4.22 -13.61
CA PRO A 33 -5.16 3.06 -13.33
C PRO A 33 -4.28 2.00 -12.64
N PRO A 34 -4.82 1.26 -11.66
CA PRO A 34 -4.13 0.12 -11.07
C PRO A 34 -3.77 -0.88 -12.19
N ILE A 35 -2.47 -1.11 -12.40
CA ILE A 35 -1.99 -1.87 -13.58
C ILE A 35 -2.28 -3.38 -13.43
N LYS A 36 -2.47 -3.87 -12.20
CA LYS A 36 -2.95 -5.22 -11.91
C LYS A 36 -3.44 -5.32 -10.47
N LYS A 37 -4.60 -5.94 -10.27
CA LYS A 37 -5.08 -6.39 -8.95
C LYS A 37 -4.84 -7.89 -8.85
N GLU A 38 -4.18 -8.33 -7.78
CA GLU A 38 -3.93 -9.75 -7.52
C GLU A 38 -4.56 -10.13 -6.17
N LYS A 39 -5.11 -11.34 -6.11
CA LYS A 39 -5.69 -11.93 -4.90
C LYS A 39 -4.87 -13.14 -4.49
N ILE A 40 -4.57 -13.26 -3.20
CA ILE A 40 -3.94 -14.43 -2.61
C ILE A 40 -4.87 -14.96 -1.51
N GLU A 41 -5.25 -16.22 -1.63
CA GLU A 41 -6.10 -16.94 -0.69
C GLU A 41 -5.28 -17.86 0.23
N ASN A 42 -5.96 -18.52 1.19
CA ASN A 42 -5.37 -19.50 2.09
C ASN A 42 -4.25 -18.96 2.99
N ILE A 43 -4.44 -17.74 3.50
CA ILE A 43 -3.51 -17.15 4.47
C ILE A 43 -3.79 -17.75 5.85
N THR A 44 -2.75 -18.31 6.44
CA THR A 44 -2.82 -18.97 7.75
C THR A 44 -2.20 -18.16 8.87
N ARG A 45 -1.21 -17.31 8.56
CA ARG A 45 -0.59 -16.40 9.54
C ARG A 45 -0.25 -15.07 8.91
N ILE A 46 -0.41 -14.00 9.69
CA ILE A 46 -0.12 -12.63 9.29
C ILE A 46 0.79 -12.01 10.35
N PHE A 47 1.95 -11.52 9.92
CA PHE A 47 2.90 -10.82 10.77
C PHE A 47 3.05 -9.37 10.33
N MET A 48 2.83 -8.44 11.26
CA MET A 48 3.08 -7.02 11.07
C MET A 48 4.48 -6.68 11.56
N HIS A 49 5.39 -6.39 10.63
CA HIS A 49 6.75 -5.96 10.97
C HIS A 49 6.78 -4.45 11.24
N GLU A 50 6.18 -3.67 10.35
CA GLU A 50 6.13 -2.20 10.40
C GLU A 50 4.76 -1.73 9.88
N PRO A 51 4.33 -0.46 10.07
CA PRO A 51 3.03 0.05 9.61
C PRO A 51 2.65 -0.29 8.17
N TYR A 52 3.65 -0.45 7.30
CA TYR A 52 3.49 -0.69 5.87
C TYR A 52 4.07 -2.02 5.41
N ARG A 53 4.53 -2.91 6.32
CA ARG A 53 5.26 -4.12 5.96
C ARG A 53 4.70 -5.33 6.70
N TYR A 54 4.18 -6.28 5.93
CA TYR A 54 3.52 -7.48 6.43
C TYR A 54 4.09 -8.73 5.79
N THR A 55 4.14 -9.82 6.55
CA THR A 55 4.50 -11.15 6.05
C THR A 55 3.32 -12.09 6.20
N PHE A 56 3.04 -12.82 5.13
CA PHE A 56 1.92 -13.74 5.00
C PHE A 56 2.44 -15.16 4.82
N PHE A 57 1.91 -16.08 5.62
CA PHE A 57 2.09 -17.52 5.44
C PHE A 57 0.87 -18.04 4.70
N ILE A 58 1.12 -18.69 3.56
CA ILE A 58 0.10 -19.13 2.61
C ILE A 58 0.24 -20.64 2.49
N ASP A 59 -0.83 -21.36 2.81
CA ASP A 59 -0.85 -22.80 2.63
C ASP A 59 -1.03 -23.12 1.13
N GLY A 60 -0.11 -23.93 0.59
CA GLY A 60 -0.17 -24.39 -0.79
C GLY A 60 -1.43 -25.20 -1.07
N GLN A 61 -2.01 -25.03 -2.26
CA GLN A 61 -3.22 -25.75 -2.69
C GLN A 61 -2.96 -27.18 -3.16
N ASN A 62 -1.70 -27.63 -3.24
CA ASN A 62 -1.36 -28.97 -3.72
C ASN A 62 -1.10 -29.93 -2.55
N ASP A 63 -1.24 -31.24 -2.78
CA ASP A 63 -1.02 -32.34 -1.82
C ASP A 63 0.35 -32.35 -1.11
N LYS A 64 1.25 -31.44 -1.48
CA LYS A 64 2.49 -31.16 -0.76
C LYS A 64 2.19 -30.03 0.23
N LYS A 65 2.40 -30.30 1.52
CA LYS A 65 2.36 -29.33 2.64
C LYS A 65 3.45 -28.26 2.48
N GLU A 66 3.37 -27.47 1.42
CA GLU A 66 4.28 -26.37 1.13
C GLU A 66 3.64 -25.11 1.69
N VAL A 67 4.36 -24.44 2.59
CA VAL A 67 3.96 -23.15 3.13
C VAL A 67 4.77 -22.10 2.40
N LEU A 68 4.08 -21.28 1.62
CA LEU A 68 4.70 -20.14 0.93
C LEU A 68 4.73 -18.95 1.89
N VAL A 69 5.85 -18.25 1.92
CA VAL A 69 6.02 -17.04 2.73
C VAL A 69 6.17 -15.85 1.80
N LYS A 70 5.31 -14.85 1.94
CA LYS A 70 5.35 -13.63 1.12
C LYS A 70 5.40 -12.39 2.01
N THR A 71 6.41 -11.55 1.79
CA THR A 71 6.54 -10.25 2.46
C THR A 71 6.15 -9.13 1.51
N ILE A 72 5.18 -8.32 1.92
CA ILE A 72 4.65 -7.21 1.12
C ILE A 72 4.85 -5.92 1.89
N ARG A 73 5.37 -4.92 1.18
CA ARG A 73 5.40 -3.53 1.62
C ARG A 73 4.38 -2.74 0.80
N ALA A 74 3.52 -1.95 1.44
CA ALA A 74 2.49 -1.20 0.73
C ALA A 74 2.44 0.28 1.12
N SER A 75 2.17 1.16 0.16
CA SER A 75 1.96 2.59 0.44
C SER A 75 0.64 2.87 1.18
N CYS A 76 -0.34 1.97 1.03
CA CYS A 76 -1.64 2.06 1.68
C CYS A 76 -2.05 0.66 2.15
N ILE A 77 -2.40 0.54 3.43
CA ILE A 77 -2.91 -0.68 4.05
C ILE A 77 -4.37 -0.44 4.43
N LYS A 78 -5.23 -1.40 4.09
CA LYS A 78 -6.60 -1.47 4.60
C LYS A 78 -6.82 -2.84 5.21
N ILE A 79 -7.43 -2.88 6.38
CA ILE A 79 -7.73 -4.13 7.09
C ILE A 79 -9.25 -4.22 7.23
N TYR A 80 -9.79 -5.37 6.87
CA TYR A 80 -11.22 -5.65 6.85
C TYR A 80 -11.51 -6.89 7.68
N ASN A 81 -12.40 -6.74 8.67
CA ASN A 81 -12.90 -7.84 9.50
C ASN A 81 -14.20 -8.37 8.89
N ASN A 82 -14.10 -8.98 7.70
CA ASN A 82 -15.25 -9.40 6.90
C ASN A 82 -15.21 -10.87 6.48
N VAL A 83 -14.26 -11.65 7.00
CA VAL A 83 -14.16 -13.09 6.76
C VAL A 83 -14.89 -13.85 7.87
N LEU A 84 -15.59 -14.93 7.53
CA LEU A 84 -16.25 -15.76 8.53
C LEU A 84 -15.22 -16.58 9.33
N ALA A 85 -15.54 -16.95 10.57
CA ALA A 85 -14.60 -17.64 11.48
C ALA A 85 -14.09 -18.99 10.94
N ASN A 86 -14.85 -19.63 10.05
CA ASN A 86 -14.55 -20.92 9.43
C ASN A 86 -13.93 -20.80 8.03
N GLU A 87 -13.66 -19.58 7.56
CA GLU A 87 -13.05 -19.31 6.26
C GLU A 87 -11.59 -18.88 6.42
N THR A 88 -10.78 -19.14 5.39
CA THR A 88 -9.38 -18.71 5.38
C THR A 88 -9.26 -17.23 5.05
N SER A 89 -8.36 -16.55 5.75
CA SER A 89 -8.02 -15.16 5.43
C SER A 89 -7.40 -15.05 4.04
N TRP A 90 -7.52 -13.87 3.45
CA TRP A 90 -6.99 -13.59 2.11
C TRP A 90 -6.56 -12.13 2.00
N ILE A 91 -5.76 -11.83 0.98
CA ILE A 91 -5.34 -10.46 0.67
C ILE A 91 -5.64 -10.14 -0.79
N GLU A 92 -5.82 -8.86 -1.05
CA GLU A 92 -5.82 -8.29 -2.37
C GLU A 92 -4.82 -7.14 -2.43
N TYR A 93 -4.04 -7.05 -3.51
CA TYR A 93 -3.11 -5.94 -3.66
C TYR A 93 -3.05 -5.41 -5.08
N VAL A 94 -2.64 -4.14 -5.18
CA VAL A 94 -2.53 -3.37 -6.41
C VAL A 94 -1.09 -3.02 -6.68
N ILE A 95 -0.59 -3.38 -7.87
CA ILE A 95 0.76 -3.08 -8.33
C ILE A 95 0.79 -1.75 -9.11
N TRP A 96 1.82 -0.91 -8.89
CA TRP A 96 2.00 0.39 -9.56
C TRP A 96 2.46 0.25 -11.01
N ASP A 97 3.49 -0.55 -11.25
CA ASP A 97 4.05 -0.79 -12.58
C ASP A 97 4.76 -2.14 -12.64
N GLN A 98 4.28 -3.05 -13.50
CA GLN A 98 4.85 -4.40 -13.67
C GLN A 98 6.28 -4.37 -14.22
N ASN A 99 6.70 -3.21 -14.77
CA ASN A 99 8.03 -2.99 -15.31
C ASN A 99 8.96 -2.25 -14.35
N ASP A 100 8.50 -1.88 -13.14
CA ASP A 100 9.36 -1.19 -12.17
C ASP A 100 10.48 -2.14 -11.73
N PRO A 101 11.75 -1.84 -12.04
CA PRO A 101 12.88 -2.68 -11.65
C PRO A 101 13.06 -2.73 -10.12
N LEU A 102 12.48 -1.79 -9.36
CA LEU A 102 12.48 -1.82 -7.89
C LEU A 102 11.54 -2.88 -7.33
N GLN A 103 10.45 -3.24 -8.03
CA GLN A 103 9.57 -4.34 -7.61
C GLN A 103 10.22 -5.72 -7.74
N LYS A 104 11.27 -5.86 -8.55
CA LYS A 104 12.02 -7.11 -8.75
C LYS A 104 13.24 -7.25 -7.85
N ARG A 105 13.53 -6.30 -6.96
CA ARG A 105 14.69 -6.36 -6.07
C ARG A 105 14.38 -7.16 -4.80
N GLY A 106 14.44 -8.49 -4.91
CA GLY A 106 14.43 -9.43 -3.78
C GLY A 106 13.03 -9.91 -3.36
N ASP A 107 12.92 -10.41 -2.12
CA ASP A 107 11.69 -11.00 -1.56
C ASP A 107 10.66 -9.96 -1.06
N ASN A 108 10.93 -8.67 -1.22
CA ASN A 108 10.06 -7.58 -0.77
C ASN A 108 9.28 -7.02 -1.96
N TRP A 109 7.97 -7.19 -1.96
CA TRP A 109 7.08 -6.66 -3.00
C TRP A 109 6.55 -5.30 -2.57
N ASP A 110 6.91 -4.24 -3.31
CA ASP A 110 6.34 -2.90 -3.13
C ASP A 110 5.03 -2.78 -3.92
N VAL A 111 3.91 -2.64 -3.20
CA VAL A 111 2.56 -2.50 -3.76
C VAL A 111 1.94 -1.16 -3.37
N ARG A 112 0.95 -0.68 -4.13
CA ARG A 112 0.28 0.59 -3.83
C ARG A 112 -0.70 0.45 -2.68
N ILE A 113 -1.59 -0.52 -2.83
CA ILE A 113 -2.70 -0.79 -1.92
C ILE A 113 -2.62 -2.26 -1.58
N LEU A 114 -2.67 -2.57 -0.30
CA LEU A 114 -2.83 -3.91 0.23
C LEU A 114 -4.08 -3.91 1.11
N GLU A 115 -5.03 -4.76 0.74
CA GLU A 115 -6.27 -5.02 1.46
C GLU A 115 -6.12 -6.38 2.14
N ILE A 116 -6.23 -6.40 3.46
CA ILE A 116 -6.08 -7.58 4.31
C ILE A 116 -7.46 -7.94 4.84
N HIS A 117 -7.95 -9.13 4.49
CA HIS A 117 -9.27 -9.61 4.85
C HIS A 117 -9.15 -10.77 5.84
N ILE A 118 -9.63 -10.51 7.05
CA ILE A 118 -9.50 -11.38 8.21
C ILE A 118 -10.85 -11.55 8.90
N HIS A 119 -10.92 -12.55 9.77
CA HIS A 119 -12.07 -12.73 10.64
C HIS A 119 -12.02 -11.73 11.80
N ASP A 120 -10.87 -11.67 12.46
CA ASP A 120 -10.65 -10.83 13.63
C ASP A 120 -9.23 -10.24 13.63
N ILE A 121 -9.06 -9.06 14.22
CA ILE A 121 -7.78 -8.35 14.24
C ILE A 121 -6.70 -9.10 15.04
N SER A 122 -7.10 -9.93 16.00
CA SER A 122 -6.21 -10.80 16.79
C SER A 122 -5.45 -11.82 15.94
N GLN A 123 -5.86 -12.03 14.70
CA GLN A 123 -5.13 -12.88 13.74
C GLN A 123 -3.84 -12.22 13.23
N ILE A 124 -3.67 -10.91 13.40
CA ILE A 124 -2.44 -10.20 13.05
C ILE A 124 -1.49 -10.21 14.24
N GLN A 125 -0.33 -10.82 14.04
CA GLN A 125 0.71 -10.92 15.05
C GLN A 125 1.77 -9.85 14.85
N GLY A 126 2.24 -9.26 15.94
CA GLY A 126 3.41 -8.39 15.91
C GLY A 126 4.68 -9.16 15.58
N ALA A 127 5.59 -8.56 14.80
CA ALA A 127 6.86 -9.17 14.45
C ALA A 127 8.05 -8.21 14.63
N GLY A 128 9.22 -8.82 14.79
CA GLY A 128 10.51 -8.13 14.82
C GLY A 128 10.94 -7.63 13.44
N TRP A 129 11.73 -6.56 13.42
CA TRP A 129 12.40 -6.06 12.22
C TRP A 129 13.83 -5.64 12.57
N ASP A 130 14.74 -5.82 11.62
CA ASP A 130 16.14 -5.45 11.74
C ASP A 130 16.61 -4.84 10.43
N HIS A 131 16.93 -3.54 10.47
CA HIS A 131 17.48 -2.78 9.35
C HIS A 131 19.01 -2.59 9.51
N GLY A 132 19.65 -3.41 10.34
CA GLY A 132 21.08 -3.39 10.64
C GLY A 132 21.48 -2.09 11.35
N LYS A 133 22.42 -1.34 10.74
CA LYS A 133 22.91 -0.08 11.30
C LYS A 133 21.84 1.01 11.47
N PHE A 134 20.69 0.84 10.81
CA PHE A 134 19.57 1.78 10.86
C PHE A 134 18.56 1.45 11.98
N GLY A 135 18.85 0.44 12.79
CA GLY A 135 18.07 0.08 13.97
C GLY A 135 17.30 -1.23 13.79
N LYS A 136 16.76 -1.69 14.93
CA LYS A 136 15.94 -2.88 15.03
C LYS A 136 14.84 -2.64 16.05
N GLY A 137 13.75 -3.38 15.92
CA GLY A 137 12.62 -3.26 16.82
C GLY A 137 11.64 -4.41 16.66
N ALA A 138 10.49 -4.27 17.32
CA ALA A 138 9.37 -5.17 17.17
C ALA A 138 8.08 -4.39 17.24
N THR A 139 7.08 -4.84 16.51
CA THR A 139 5.73 -4.30 16.57
C THR A 139 4.91 -5.11 17.58
N ASN A 140 4.14 -4.41 18.42
CA ASN A 140 3.09 -5.01 19.23
C ASN A 140 1.75 -4.57 18.66
N VAL A 141 0.87 -5.53 18.36
CA VAL A 141 -0.51 -5.24 17.96
C VAL A 141 -1.32 -5.03 19.24
N ILE A 142 -1.98 -3.86 19.34
CA ILE A 142 -2.81 -3.48 20.49
C ILE A 142 -4.26 -3.53 20.02
N GLU A 143 -5.09 -4.28 20.74
CA GLU A 143 -6.53 -4.46 20.49
C GLU A 143 -7.38 -3.43 21.26
#